data_AF-A0A1V5CVV4-F1
#
_entry.id   AF-A0A1V5CVV4-F1
#
_cell.length_a   1.000
_cell.length_b   1.000
_cell.length_c   1.000
_cell.angle_alpha   90.00
_cell.angle_beta   90.00
_cell.angle_gamma   90.00
#
_symmetry.space_group_name_H-M   'P 1'
#
loop_
_entity.id
_entity.type
_entity.pdbx_description
1 polymer ?
#
loop_
_entity_poly.entity_id
_entity_poly.type
_entity_poly.pdbx_seq_one_letter_code
_entity_poly.pdbx_strand_id
1 'polypeptide(L)'
;MARVSNWNPQRYDQEFANAAMERLREAGEVIAEAARAKCPVGTVSRPIYKRGPYAGQPWTKRDAGALKKTIRVVEKHDQHGTPLAKGRNIRVYAGNYLVYYAKIVEYAGQKFLRPALASVKSRIRSILGG
;
A
#
# COMPACT_ATOMS: atom_id res chain seq x y z
N MET A 1 28.71 14.81 38.38
CA MET A 1 27.90 14.28 37.25
C MET A 1 28.71 13.20 36.55
N ALA A 2 28.33 11.93 36.66
CA ALA A 2 29.00 10.84 35.96
C ALA A 2 28.71 10.99 34.45
N ARG A 3 29.74 11.28 33.65
CA ARG A 3 29.65 11.16 32.19
C ARG A 3 29.58 9.67 31.86
N VAL A 4 28.56 9.26 31.12
CA VAL A 4 28.43 7.89 30.62
C VAL A 4 29.60 7.61 29.67
N SER A 5 30.67 7.02 30.21
CA SER A 5 31.79 6.54 29.40
C SER A 5 31.28 5.38 28.55
N ASN A 6 31.39 5.50 27.22
CA ASN A 6 30.92 4.54 26.19
C ASN A 6 29.48 4.71 25.66
N TRP A 7 28.86 5.88 25.81
CA TRP A 7 27.65 6.18 25.03
C TRP A 7 27.99 6.30 23.53
N ASN A 8 27.64 5.28 22.75
CA ASN A 8 27.72 5.28 21.29
C ASN A 8 26.29 5.23 20.71
N PRO A 9 25.64 6.39 20.49
CA PRO A 9 24.27 6.45 19.98
C PRO A 9 24.14 5.86 18.56
N GLN A 10 25.22 5.84 17.77
CA GLN A 10 25.19 5.25 16.43
C GLN A 10 24.88 3.74 16.42
N ARG A 11 25.13 3.03 17.53
CA ARG A 11 24.75 1.61 17.65
C ARG A 11 23.24 1.41 17.72
N TYR A 12 22.51 2.35 18.31
CA TYR A 12 21.07 2.25 18.51
C TYR A 12 20.27 2.89 17.38
N ASP A 13 20.88 3.76 16.58
CA ASP A 13 20.22 4.40 15.43
C ASP A 13 19.61 3.38 14.46
N GLN A 14 20.31 2.27 14.21
CA GLN A 14 19.79 1.20 13.33
C GLN A 14 18.60 0.47 13.98
N GLU A 15 18.64 0.22 15.29
CA GLU A 15 17.53 -0.41 16.01
C GLU A 15 16.29 0.47 16.01
N PHE A 16 16.45 1.78 16.26
CA PHE A 16 15.37 2.75 16.18
C PHE A 16 14.80 2.87 14.76
N ALA A 17 15.67 2.87 13.75
CA ALA A 17 15.25 2.88 12.35
C ALA A 17 14.42 1.64 12.00
N ASN A 18 14.86 0.45 12.41
CA ASN A 18 14.15 -0.80 12.19
C ASN A 18 12.79 -0.80 12.91
N ALA A 19 12.74 -0.39 14.17
CA ALA A 19 11.50 -0.29 14.94
C ALA A 19 10.51 0.71 14.33
N ALA A 20 11.00 1.87 13.85
CA ALA A 20 10.18 2.85 13.17
C ALA A 20 9.63 2.31 11.83
N MET A 21 10.45 1.58 11.09
CA MET A 21 10.06 0.92 9.84
C MET A 21 8.99 -0.15 10.06
N GLU A 22 9.10 -0.93 11.13
CA GLU A 22 8.08 -1.92 11.49
C GLU A 22 6.73 -1.25 11.78
N ARG A 23 6.73 -0.19 12.59
CA ARG A 23 5.50 0.59 12.87
C ARG A 23 4.90 1.20 11.61
N LEU A 24 5.74 1.70 10.68
CA LEU A 24 5.26 2.20 9.39
C LEU A 24 4.65 1.09 8.53
N ARG A 25 5.23 -0.12 8.55
CA ARG A 25 4.72 -1.28 7.83
C ARG A 25 3.37 -1.71 8.41
N GLU A 26 3.27 -1.81 9.73
CA GLU A 26 2.03 -2.14 10.44
C GLU A 26 0.93 -1.11 10.13
N ALA A 27 1.25 0.19 10.20
CA ALA A 27 0.31 1.24 9.81
C ALA A 27 -0.12 1.11 8.33
N GLY A 28 0.80 0.74 7.44
CA GLY A 28 0.52 0.45 6.04
C GLY A 28 -0.45 -0.72 5.86
N GLU A 29 -0.28 -1.82 6.61
CA GLU A 29 -1.16 -2.98 6.55
C GLU A 29 -2.57 -2.68 7.04
N VAL A 30 -2.70 -1.88 8.10
CA VAL A 30 -4.01 -1.41 8.58
C VAL A 30 -4.74 -0.60 7.49
N ILE A 31 -4.02 0.25 6.76
CA ILE A 31 -4.60 0.99 5.62
C ILE A 31 -4.98 0.02 4.50
N ALA A 32 -4.12 -0.95 4.18
CA ALA A 32 -4.37 -1.94 3.15
C ALA A 32 -5.60 -2.80 3.46
N GLU A 33 -5.76 -3.24 4.70
CA GLU A 33 -6.92 -3.98 5.18
C GLU A 33 -8.21 -3.16 5.05
N ALA A 34 -8.20 -1.92 5.54
CA ALA A 34 -9.35 -1.01 5.41
C ALA A 34 -9.69 -0.71 3.94
N ALA A 35 -8.67 -0.59 3.08
CA ALA A 35 -8.84 -0.42 1.64
C ALA A 35 -9.44 -1.66 1.00
N ARG A 36 -9.02 -2.87 1.38
CA ARG A 36 -9.60 -4.14 0.91
C ARG A 36 -11.06 -4.30 1.33
N ALA A 37 -11.42 -3.86 2.53
CA ALA A 37 -12.80 -3.89 3.02
C ALA A 37 -13.72 -2.96 2.23
N LYS A 38 -13.23 -1.76 1.88
CA LYS A 38 -13.99 -0.74 1.14
C LYS A 38 -13.88 -0.83 -0.38
N CYS A 39 -12.98 -1.67 -0.90
CA CYS A 39 -12.79 -1.82 -2.33
C CYS A 39 -14.08 -2.37 -2.97
N PRO A 40 -14.65 -1.68 -3.97
CA PRO A 40 -15.80 -2.21 -4.68
C PRO A 40 -15.39 -3.51 -5.40
N VAL A 41 -16.19 -4.55 -5.22
CA VAL A 41 -16.03 -5.84 -5.89
C VAL A 41 -17.26 -6.01 -6.77
N GLY A 42 -17.08 -5.89 -8.09
CA GLY A 42 -18.13 -6.22 -9.04
C GLY A 42 -18.54 -7.69 -8.90
N THR A 43 -19.80 -8.01 -9.17
CA THR A 43 -20.32 -9.39 -9.14
C THR A 43 -20.07 -10.14 -10.44
N VAL A 44 -19.76 -9.42 -11.53
CA VAL A 44 -19.61 -9.98 -12.87
C VAL A 44 -18.15 -9.94 -13.29
N SER A 45 -17.62 -11.10 -13.64
CA SER A 45 -16.34 -11.20 -14.34
C SER A 45 -16.56 -11.20 -15.85
N ARG A 46 -15.73 -10.48 -16.61
CA ARG A 46 -15.76 -10.44 -18.07
C ARG A 46 -14.48 -11.02 -18.65
N PRO A 47 -14.57 -11.97 -19.60
CA PRO A 47 -13.40 -12.50 -20.28
C PRO A 47 -12.76 -11.43 -21.17
N ILE A 48 -11.55 -11.72 -21.65
CA ILE A 48 -10.88 -10.92 -22.67
C ILE A 48 -11.79 -10.77 -23.89
N TYR A 49 -11.77 -9.58 -24.49
CA TYR A 49 -12.55 -9.32 -25.69
C TYR A 49 -12.12 -10.26 -26.82
N LYS A 50 -13.10 -10.95 -27.42
CA LYS A 50 -12.86 -11.87 -28.53
C LYS A 50 -12.81 -11.18 -29.90
N ARG A 51 -13.38 -9.97 -30.02
CA ARG A 51 -13.53 -9.20 -31.27
C ARG A 51 -13.44 -7.70 -30.99
N GLY A 52 -13.12 -6.90 -32.01
CA GLY A 52 -13.00 -5.44 -31.93
C GLY A 52 -11.56 -4.93 -31.76
N PRO A 53 -11.35 -3.60 -31.68
CA PRO A 53 -10.02 -2.97 -31.71
C PRO A 53 -9.12 -3.33 -30.51
N TYR A 54 -9.71 -3.88 -29.44
CA TYR A 54 -8.99 -4.31 -28.23
C TYR A 54 -9.07 -5.83 -28.02
N ALA A 55 -9.40 -6.61 -29.05
CA ALA A 55 -9.45 -8.06 -28.95
C ALA A 55 -8.10 -8.65 -28.54
N GLY A 56 -8.11 -9.68 -27.69
CA GLY A 56 -6.89 -10.35 -27.21
C GLY A 56 -6.09 -9.59 -26.15
N GLN A 57 -6.43 -8.33 -25.85
CA GLN A 57 -5.65 -7.53 -24.91
C GLN A 57 -5.90 -7.96 -23.46
N PRO A 58 -4.86 -8.29 -22.67
CA PRO A 58 -5.02 -8.88 -21.34
C PRO A 58 -5.69 -7.95 -20.34
N TRP A 59 -5.47 -6.62 -20.47
CA TRP A 59 -6.12 -5.60 -19.64
C TRP A 59 -7.62 -5.41 -19.94
N THR A 60 -8.18 -6.09 -20.95
CA THR A 60 -9.63 -6.09 -21.19
C THR A 60 -10.36 -7.10 -20.31
N LYS A 61 -9.64 -8.10 -19.77
CA LYS A 61 -10.19 -9.02 -18.78
C LYS A 61 -10.58 -8.23 -17.53
N ARG A 62 -11.78 -8.49 -17.00
CA ARG A 62 -12.23 -7.88 -15.74
C ARG A 62 -12.67 -8.99 -14.81
N ASP A 63 -11.78 -9.43 -13.93
CA ASP A 63 -12.16 -10.39 -12.90
C ASP A 63 -12.74 -9.64 -11.70
N ALA A 64 -13.89 -10.13 -11.21
CA ALA A 64 -14.51 -9.67 -9.97
C ALA A 64 -13.47 -9.70 -8.83
N GLY A 65 -13.29 -8.57 -8.15
CA GLY A 65 -12.36 -8.45 -7.03
C GLY A 65 -10.87 -8.42 -7.41
N ALA A 66 -10.51 -8.34 -8.70
CA ALA A 66 -9.11 -8.23 -9.12
C ALA A 66 -8.40 -7.04 -8.45
N LEU A 67 -9.06 -5.87 -8.38
CA LEU A 67 -8.50 -4.68 -7.76
C LEU A 67 -8.20 -4.90 -6.27
N LYS A 68 -9.14 -5.52 -5.53
CA LYS A 68 -8.96 -5.87 -4.11
C LYS A 68 -7.72 -6.73 -3.89
N LYS A 69 -7.49 -7.72 -4.77
CA LYS A 69 -6.31 -8.60 -4.72
C LYS A 69 -4.99 -7.88 -4.97
N THR A 70 -5.00 -6.76 -5.69
CA THR A 70 -3.77 -5.98 -5.97
C THR A 70 -3.37 -5.01 -4.85
N ILE A 71 -4.22 -4.84 -3.83
CA ILE A 71 -3.94 -3.94 -2.71
C ILE A 71 -2.81 -4.52 -1.88
N ARG A 72 -1.68 -3.79 -1.84
CA ARG A 72 -0.43 -4.25 -1.22
C ARG A 72 0.33 -3.12 -0.56
N VAL A 73 1.05 -3.46 0.50
CA VAL A 73 2.06 -2.62 1.13
C VAL A 73 3.40 -2.92 0.45
N VAL A 74 4.14 -1.87 0.11
CA VAL A 74 5.43 -1.97 -0.57
C VAL A 74 6.43 -1.13 0.18
N GLU A 75 7.54 -1.77 0.54
CA GLU A 75 8.73 -1.09 1.00
C GLU A 75 9.58 -0.61 -0.18
N LYS A 76 9.98 0.66 -0.14
CA LYS A 76 10.81 1.30 -1.16
C LYS A 76 12.26 1.24 -0.71
N HIS A 77 13.01 0.47 -1.47
CA HIS A 77 14.47 0.42 -1.43
C HIS A 77 15.04 1.22 -2.60
N ASP A 78 16.29 1.62 -2.47
CA ASP A 78 17.09 2.10 -3.58
C ASP A 78 17.44 0.95 -4.55
N GLN A 79 18.26 1.26 -5.55
CA GLN A 79 18.70 0.31 -6.59
C GLN A 79 19.57 -0.83 -6.02
N HIS A 80 20.13 -0.61 -4.83
CA HIS A 80 21.07 -1.50 -4.15
C HIS A 80 20.43 -2.26 -2.98
N GLY A 81 19.11 -2.11 -2.78
CA GLY A 81 18.38 -2.75 -1.68
C GLY A 81 18.42 -1.99 -0.36
N THR A 82 19.10 -0.84 -0.30
CA THR A 82 19.17 0.00 0.90
C THR A 82 17.83 0.72 1.11
N PRO A 83 17.28 0.75 2.33
CA PRO A 83 16.13 1.60 2.63
C PRO A 83 16.41 3.05 2.26
N LEU A 84 15.44 3.72 1.62
CA LEU A 84 15.60 5.13 1.25
C LEU A 84 15.79 5.99 2.53
N ALA A 85 16.91 6.69 2.62
CA ALA A 85 17.25 7.52 3.79
C ALA A 85 16.29 8.71 3.99
N LYS A 86 15.59 9.16 2.94
CA LYS A 86 14.62 10.26 2.99
C LYS A 86 13.20 9.77 2.79
N GLY A 87 12.43 9.90 3.87
CA GLY A 87 10.99 9.68 4.03
C GLY A 87 10.20 9.37 2.77
N ARG A 88 9.89 8.07 2.58
CA ARG A 88 8.68 7.48 1.96
C ARG A 88 8.93 5.98 1.75
N ASN A 89 9.28 5.28 2.83
CA ASN A 89 9.76 3.91 2.75
C ASN A 89 8.60 2.94 2.59
N ILE A 90 7.45 3.20 3.19
CA ILE A 90 6.26 2.35 3.04
C ILE A 90 5.23 3.05 2.14
N ARG A 91 4.69 2.31 1.17
CA ARG A 91 3.60 2.76 0.28
C ARG A 91 2.50 1.71 0.21
N VAL A 92 1.25 2.18 0.19
CA VAL A 92 0.09 1.31 -0.07
C VAL A 92 -0.36 1.56 -1.51
N TYR A 93 -0.28 0.53 -2.35
CA TYR A 93 -0.71 0.58 -3.74
C TYR A 93 -2.01 -0.18 -3.95
N ALA A 94 -2.87 0.34 -4.82
CA ALA A 94 -4.03 -0.37 -5.36
C ALA A 94 -3.93 -0.35 -6.89
N GLY A 95 -4.03 -1.51 -7.52
CA GLY A 95 -3.83 -1.70 -8.95
C GLY A 95 -2.41 -2.13 -9.33
N ASN A 96 -2.29 -2.60 -10.56
CA ASN A 96 -1.04 -2.94 -11.23
C ASN A 96 -1.20 -2.71 -12.76
N TYR A 97 -0.19 -3.09 -13.55
CA TYR A 97 -0.22 -2.94 -15.01
C TYR A 97 -1.43 -3.61 -15.68
N LEU A 98 -1.92 -4.72 -15.14
CA LEU A 98 -3.06 -5.48 -15.67
C LEU A 98 -4.41 -5.02 -15.09
N VAL A 99 -4.40 -4.42 -13.90
CA VAL A 99 -5.59 -4.00 -13.15
C VAL A 99 -5.49 -2.51 -12.88
N TYR A 100 -5.93 -1.72 -13.87
CA TYR A 100 -5.89 -0.26 -13.79
C TYR A 100 -6.92 0.29 -12.78
N TYR A 101 -6.41 0.90 -11.71
CA TYR A 101 -7.20 1.57 -10.66
C TYR A 101 -8.11 2.67 -11.24
N ALA A 102 -7.60 3.45 -12.21
CA ALA A 102 -8.34 4.56 -12.82
C ALA A 102 -9.64 4.09 -13.47
N LYS A 103 -9.60 3.09 -14.37
CA LYS A 103 -10.81 2.61 -15.05
C LYS A 103 -11.85 1.99 -14.11
N ILE A 104 -11.43 1.26 -13.08
CA ILE A 104 -12.39 0.60 -12.18
C ILE A 104 -13.08 1.63 -11.26
N VAL A 105 -12.33 2.61 -10.75
CA VAL A 105 -12.88 3.71 -9.93
C VAL A 105 -13.65 4.72 -10.78
N GLU A 106 -13.25 4.94 -12.04
CA GLU A 106 -13.98 5.79 -13.01
C GLU A 106 -15.33 5.20 -13.39
N TYR A 107 -15.44 3.89 -13.60
CA TYR A 107 -16.71 3.25 -13.95
C TYR A 107 -17.60 2.92 -12.73
N ALA A 108 -17.01 2.69 -11.54
CA ALA A 108 -17.77 2.42 -10.32
C ALA A 108 -18.09 3.69 -9.50
N GLY A 109 -17.45 4.82 -9.78
CA GLY A 109 -17.66 6.12 -9.12
C GLY A 109 -17.23 6.19 -7.64
N GLN A 110 -16.88 5.07 -7.01
CA GLN A 110 -16.61 5.02 -5.57
C GLN A 110 -15.11 5.06 -5.25
N LYS A 111 -14.65 6.23 -4.81
CA LYS A 111 -13.31 6.43 -4.25
C LYS A 111 -13.23 5.71 -2.89
N PHE A 112 -12.36 4.71 -2.74
CA PHE A 112 -12.27 3.94 -1.48
C PHE A 112 -10.98 4.17 -0.68
N LEU A 113 -9.86 4.53 -1.32
CA LEU A 113 -8.57 4.72 -0.62
C LEU A 113 -8.61 5.87 0.39
N ARG A 114 -9.16 7.04 0.02
CA ARG A 114 -9.29 8.18 0.94
C ARG A 114 -10.21 7.86 2.13
N PRO A 115 -11.42 7.30 1.92
CA PRO A 115 -12.25 6.84 3.04
C PRO A 115 -11.61 5.76 3.90
N ALA A 116 -10.82 4.85 3.32
CA ALA A 116 -10.09 3.84 4.08
C ALA A 116 -9.06 4.49 5.02
N LEU A 117 -8.23 5.40 4.51
CA LEU A 117 -7.27 6.14 5.31
C LEU A 117 -7.95 6.93 6.44
N ALA A 118 -9.07 7.61 6.13
CA ALA A 118 -9.81 8.38 7.12
C ALA A 118 -10.35 7.51 8.28
N SER A 119 -10.86 6.30 7.99
CA SER A 119 -11.42 5.44 9.04
C SER A 119 -10.40 4.85 10.00
N VAL A 120 -9.14 4.70 9.57
CA VAL A 120 -8.10 4.09 10.42
C VAL A 120 -7.12 5.12 10.98
N LYS A 121 -7.42 6.42 10.84
CA LYS A 121 -6.51 7.51 11.24
C LYS A 121 -6.12 7.47 12.72
N SER A 122 -7.04 7.14 13.61
CA SER A 122 -6.76 6.98 15.05
C SER A 122 -5.84 5.79 15.33
N ARG A 123 -6.11 4.64 14.68
CA ARG A 123 -5.29 3.43 14.80
C ARG A 123 -3.86 3.65 14.28
N ILE A 124 -3.70 4.35 13.16
CA ILE A 124 -2.39 4.75 12.64
C ILE A 124 -1.62 5.59 13.66
N ARG A 125 -2.26 6.58 14.29
CA ARG A 125 -1.61 7.42 15.32
C ARG A 125 -1.11 6.57 16.50
N SER A 126 -1.95 5.66 16.98
CA SER A 126 -1.58 4.74 18.07
C SER A 126 -0.38 3.87 17.72
N ILE A 127 -0.28 3.36 16.48
CA ILE A 127 0.85 2.53 16.02
C ILE A 127 2.14 3.36 15.92
N LEU A 128 2.02 4.61 15.46
CA LEU A 128 3.17 5.51 15.32
C LEU A 128 3.61 6.14 16.65
N GLY A 129 2.87 5.92 17.74
CA GLY A 129 3.19 6.42 19.07
C GLY A 129 2.82 7.88 19.31
N GLY A 130 1.78 8.38 18.61
CA GLY A 130 1.23 9.72 18.81
C GLY A 130 -0.21 9.74 19.31
#